data_AF-A0A6N2CV51-F1
#
_entry.id   AF-A0A6N2CV51-F1
#
_cell.length_a   1.000
_cell.length_b   1.000
_cell.length_c   1.000
_cell.angle_alpha   90.00
_cell.angle_beta   90.00
_cell.angle_gamma   90.00
#
_symmetry.space_group_name_H-M   'P 1'
#
loop_
_entity.id
_entity.type
_entity.pdbx_description
1 polymer ?
#
loop_
_entity_poly.entity_id
_entity_poly.type
_entity_poly.pdbx_seq_one_letter_code
_entity_poly.pdbx_strand_id
1 'polypeptide(L)'
;MEQIILTQLSSEQLSELIAKAVQKAVNNQPQNEKKLPEMLTRKQLAEMMGVSLPFLHKQINEGNLKATKFGRLTRFKREYV
;
A
#
# COMPACT_ATOMS: atom_id res chain seq x y z
N MET A 1 -46.44 -2.39 14.53
CA MET A 1 -46.25 -2.93 15.89
C MET A 1 -44.80 -3.38 15.98
N GLU A 2 -43.98 -2.69 16.78
CA GLU A 2 -42.59 -3.10 17.00
C GLU A 2 -42.56 -4.27 17.99
N GLN A 3 -41.98 -5.40 17.57
CA GLN A 3 -41.70 -6.52 18.46
C GLN A 3 -40.43 -6.20 19.24
N ILE A 4 -40.57 -5.88 20.52
CA ILE A 4 -39.45 -5.73 21.44
C ILE A 4 -39.07 -7.13 21.94
N ILE A 5 -37.85 -7.56 21.62
CA ILE A 5 -37.27 -8.80 22.12
C ILE A 5 -36.35 -8.44 23.29
N LEU A 6 -36.73 -8.84 24.50
CA LEU A 6 -35.92 -8.71 25.71
C LEU A 6 -35.08 -9.97 25.91
N THR A 7 -33.83 -9.93 25.50
CA THR A 7 -32.85 -11.00 25.75
C THR A 7 -31.93 -10.65 26.90
N GLN A 8 -31.78 -11.57 27.84
CA GLN A 8 -30.77 -11.46 28.90
C GLN A 8 -29.45 -12.02 28.36
N LEU A 9 -28.39 -11.23 28.51
CA LEU A 9 -27.02 -11.59 28.14
C LEU A 9 -26.17 -11.61 29.40
N SER A 10 -25.35 -12.65 29.55
CA SER A 10 -24.31 -12.63 30.58
C SER A 10 -23.21 -11.64 30.18
N SER A 11 -22.41 -11.21 31.16
CA SER A 11 -21.28 -10.29 30.92
C SER A 11 -20.29 -10.88 29.90
N GLU A 12 -20.06 -12.19 29.99
CA GLU A 12 -19.17 -12.93 29.10
C GLU A 12 -19.70 -12.92 27.65
N GLN A 13 -20.99 -13.18 27.46
CA GLN A 13 -21.62 -13.19 26.14
C GLN A 13 -21.62 -11.81 25.49
N LEU A 14 -21.83 -10.75 26.28
CA LEU A 14 -21.74 -9.38 25.80
C LEU A 14 -20.31 -9.04 25.37
N SER A 15 -19.32 -9.39 26.18
CA SER A 15 -17.91 -9.20 25.87
C SER A 15 -17.52 -9.92 24.56
N GLU A 16 -17.98 -11.15 24.39
CA GLU A 16 -17.69 -11.94 23.19
C GLU A 16 -18.35 -11.35 21.92
N LEU A 17 -19.56 -10.83 22.03
CA LEU A 17 -20.25 -10.13 20.93
C LEU A 17 -19.51 -8.87 20.52
N ILE A 18 -19.06 -8.07 21.49
CA ILE A 18 -18.29 -6.84 21.24
C ILE A 18 -16.96 -7.20 20.57
N ALA A 19 -16.25 -8.21 21.08
CA ALA A 19 -14.99 -8.66 20.50
C ALA A 19 -15.15 -9.09 19.03
N LYS A 20 -16.20 -9.88 18.73
CA LYS A 20 -16.52 -10.30 17.36
C LYS A 20 -16.87 -9.12 16.45
N ALA A 21 -17.65 -8.16 16.94
CA ALA A 21 -18.03 -6.97 16.18
C ALA A 21 -16.82 -6.09 15.86
N VAL A 22 -15.94 -5.86 16.84
CA VAL A 22 -14.70 -5.08 16.66
C VAL A 22 -13.75 -5.79 15.71
N GLN A 23 -13.52 -7.10 15.87
CA GLN A 23 -12.66 -7.87 14.99
C GLN A 23 -13.13 -7.80 13.53
N LYS A 24 -14.45 -7.90 13.30
CA LYS A 24 -15.04 -7.78 11.97
C LYS A 24 -14.85 -6.38 11.38
N ALA A 25 -14.99 -5.33 12.20
CA ALA A 25 -14.79 -3.95 11.76
C ALA A 25 -13.32 -3.67 11.40
N VAL A 26 -12.37 -4.18 12.19
CA VAL A 26 -10.93 -4.05 11.93
C VAL A 26 -10.52 -4.83 10.67
N ASN A 27 -10.99 -6.06 10.52
CA ASN A 27 -10.61 -6.90 9.38
C ASN A 27 -11.22 -6.43 8.05
N ASN A 28 -12.42 -5.84 8.08
CA ASN A 28 -13.08 -5.29 6.89
C ASN A 28 -12.75 -3.82 6.63
N GLN A 29 -11.89 -3.22 7.44
CA GLN A 29 -11.39 -1.89 7.15
C GLN A 29 -10.56 -2.02 5.86
N PRO A 30 -10.90 -1.28 4.78
CA PRO A 30 -10.06 -1.28 3.60
C PRO A 30 -8.69 -0.85 4.10
N GLN A 31 -7.71 -1.75 4.04
CA GLN A 31 -6.34 -1.37 4.29
C GLN A 31 -6.12 -0.22 3.32
N ASN A 32 -5.95 0.97 3.87
CA ASN A 32 -5.47 2.09 3.11
C ASN A 32 -4.02 1.73 2.83
N GLU A 33 -3.82 0.80 1.89
CA GLU A 33 -2.61 0.63 1.13
C GLU A 33 -2.45 1.94 0.39
N LYS A 34 -2.06 2.99 1.12
CA LYS A 34 -1.11 3.93 0.58
C LYS A 34 0.11 3.07 0.26
N LYS A 35 0.06 2.39 -0.89
CA LYS A 35 1.26 1.98 -1.60
C LYS A 35 2.02 3.28 -1.71
N LEU A 36 2.99 3.48 -0.82
CA LEU A 36 3.95 4.56 -1.02
C LEU A 36 4.40 4.41 -2.46
N PRO A 37 4.35 5.47 -3.28
CA PRO A 37 4.64 5.36 -4.70
C PRO A 37 5.97 4.64 -4.81
N GLU A 38 5.93 3.45 -5.41
CA GLU A 38 7.03 2.50 -5.28
C GLU A 38 8.25 3.14 -5.93
N MET A 39 9.20 3.53 -5.08
CA MET A 39 10.40 4.26 -5.49
C MET A 39 11.44 3.25 -5.92
N LEU A 40 11.54 3.05 -7.23
CA LEU A 40 12.45 2.10 -7.83
C LEU A 40 13.87 2.65 -7.80
N THR A 41 14.82 1.77 -7.48
CA THR A 41 16.24 2.00 -7.74
C THR A 41 16.53 1.83 -9.23
N ARG A 42 17.69 2.31 -9.69
CA ARG A 42 18.14 2.13 -11.08
C ARG A 42 18.21 0.65 -11.49
N LYS A 43 18.57 -0.24 -10.54
CA LYS A 43 18.65 -1.70 -10.79
C LYS A 43 17.26 -2.30 -10.96
N GLN A 44 16.35 -2.02 -10.04
CA GLN A 44 14.96 -2.49 -10.13
C GLN A 44 14.25 -1.98 -11.38
N LEU A 45 14.52 -0.72 -11.76
CA LEU A 45 13.96 -0.15 -12.99
C LEU A 45 14.50 -0.85 -14.24
N ALA A 46 15.80 -1.15 -14.28
CA ALA A 46 16.41 -1.88 -15.39
C ALA A 46 15.84 -3.29 -15.52
N GLU A 47 15.67 -4.00 -14.40
CA GLU A 47 15.05 -5.33 -14.35
C GLU A 47 13.58 -5.27 -14.81
N MET A 48 12.82 -4.28 -14.35
CA MET A 48 11.42 -4.08 -14.73
C MET A 48 11.23 -3.82 -16.22
N MET A 49 12.08 -2.99 -16.81
CA MET A 49 12.03 -2.65 -18.24
C MET A 49 12.71 -3.70 -19.13
N GLY A 50 13.41 -4.69 -18.55
CA GLY A 50 14.20 -5.66 -19.30
C GLY A 50 15.38 -5.03 -20.06
N VAL A 51 15.91 -3.90 -19.59
CA VAL A 51 17.00 -3.17 -20.26
C VAL A 51 18.28 -3.19 -19.44
N SER A 52 19.41 -2.93 -20.08
CA SER A 52 20.70 -2.84 -19.40
C SER A 52 20.84 -1.53 -18.61
N LEU A 53 21.63 -1.56 -17.52
CA LEU A 53 21.93 -0.37 -16.73
C LEU A 53 22.57 0.79 -17.54
N PRO A 54 23.47 0.54 -18.51
CA PRO A 54 24.01 1.59 -19.37
C PRO A 54 22.93 2.25 -20.24
N PHE A 55 22.01 1.47 -20.81
CA PHE A 55 20.88 2.01 -21.58
C PHE A 55 20.02 2.92 -20.71
N LEU A 56 19.68 2.47 -19.50
CA LEU A 56 18.90 3.26 -18.57
C LEU A 56 19.63 4.55 -18.15
N HIS A 57 20.95 4.49 -17.96
CA HIS A 57 21.76 5.67 -17.67
C HIS A 57 21.73 6.70 -18.80
N LYS A 58 21.82 6.24 -20.06
CA LYS A 58 21.68 7.08 -21.25
C LYS A 58 20.32 7.77 -21.28
N GLN A 59 19.23 7.04 -21.07
CA GLN A 59 17.87 7.59 -21.05
C GLN A 59 17.66 8.64 -19.94
N ILE A 60 18.28 8.46 -18.78
CA ILE A 60 18.25 9.45 -17.69
C ILE A 60 18.99 10.73 -18.11
N ASN A 61 20.17 10.60 -18.72
CA ASN A 61 20.98 11.75 -19.14
C ASN A 61 20.34 12.51 -20.31
N GLU A 62 19.60 11.81 -21.18
CA GLU A 62 18.82 12.39 -22.29
C GLU A 62 17.53 13.08 -21.81
N GLY A 63 17.14 12.90 -20.53
CA GLY A 63 15.93 13.50 -19.96
C GLY A 63 14.64 12.74 -20.25
N ASN A 64 14.72 11.58 -20.91
CA ASN A 64 13.57 10.74 -21.24
C ASN A 64 12.95 10.07 -20.00
N LEU A 65 13.73 9.92 -18.91
CA LEU A 65 13.27 9.37 -17.64
C LEU A 65 13.38 10.39 -16.50
N LYS A 66 12.26 10.68 -15.84
CA LYS A 66 12.22 11.58 -14.68
C LYS A 66 12.76 10.89 -13.42
N ALA A 67 14.01 11.19 -13.09
CA ALA A 67 14.63 10.77 -11.84
C ALA A 67 14.35 11.77 -10.71
N THR A 68 14.04 11.26 -9.51
CA THR A 68 13.98 12.06 -8.28
C THR A 68 15.24 11.81 -7.44
N LYS A 69 15.90 12.89 -7.01
CA LYS A 69 17.10 12.83 -6.16
C LYS A 69 16.72 12.93 -4.69
N PHE A 70 17.20 11.99 -3.89
CA PHE A 70 17.10 11.97 -2.43
C PHE A 70 18.52 11.95 -1.86
N GLY A 71 19.14 13.13 -1.75
CA GLY A 71 20.56 13.27 -1.44
C GLY A 71 21.44 12.56 -2.49
N ARG A 72 22.20 11.55 -2.06
CA ARG A 72 23.04 10.73 -2.95
C ARG A 72 22.26 9.68 -3.73
N LEU A 73 21.02 9.40 -3.33
CA LEU A 73 20.19 8.36 -3.94
C LEU A 73 19.40 8.92 -5.12
N THR A 74 19.31 8.12 -6.18
CA THR A 74 18.42 8.38 -7.32
C THR A 74 17.30 7.35 -7.27
N ARG A 75 16.06 7.82 -7.38
CA ARG A 75 14.85 7.00 -7.32
C ARG A 75 13.89 7.39 -8.45
N PHE A 76 13.08 6.42 -8.87
CA PHE A 76 12.10 6.59 -9.94
C PHE A 76 10.73 6.22 -9.40
N LYS A 77 9.72 7.06 -9.61
CA LYS A 77 8.36 6.63 -9.32
C LYS A 77 7.95 5.66 -10.40
N ARG A 78 7.37 4.52 -10.01
CA ARG A 78 6.83 3.54 -10.97
C ARG A 78 5.84 4.15 -11.97
N GLU A 79 5.10 5.20 -11.57
CA GLU A 79 4.10 5.87 -12.41
C GLU A 79 4.66 6.69 -13.60
N TYR A 80 5.96 6.98 -13.62
CA TYR A 80 6.59 7.82 -14.67
C TYR A 80 7.42 7.02 -15.68
N VAL A 81 7.27 5.69 -15.68
CA VAL A 81 8.02 4.75 -16.52
C VAL A 81 7.04 3.98 -17.39
#